data_AF-A0A2U2PES3-F1
#
_entry.id   AF-A0A2U2PES3-F1
#
_cell.length_a   1.000
_cell.length_b   1.000
_cell.length_c   1.000
_cell.angle_alpha   90.00
_cell.angle_beta   90.00
_cell.angle_gamma   90.00
#
_symmetry.space_group_name_H-M   'P 1'
#
loop_
_entity.id
_entity.type
_entity.pdbx_description
1 polymer ?
#
loop_
_entity_poly.entity_id
_entity_poly.type
_entity_poly.pdbx_seq_one_letter_code
_entity_poly.pdbx_strand_id
1 'polypeptide(L)'
;MDNNEAYSILRFPEEGNAVIVYNRISGIKVRVIEISKVAPEFKDTEMHFFGECKGSPLAFETIGYNDQGIDLVTDAIRWYAEYCGEADMKIRNVEFDL
;
A
#
# COMPACT_ATOMS: atom_id res chain seq x y z
N MET A 1 3.31 -22.14 -1.87
CA MET A 1 4.28 -21.23 -2.51
C MET A 1 4.41 -20.05 -1.56
N ASP A 2 5.63 -19.70 -1.16
CA ASP A 2 5.85 -18.49 -0.37
C ASP A 2 5.43 -17.30 -1.23
N ASN A 3 4.33 -16.63 -0.87
CA ASN A 3 3.86 -15.42 -1.56
C ASN A 3 4.91 -14.28 -1.54
N ASN A 4 5.97 -14.44 -0.74
CA ASN A 4 7.13 -13.57 -0.68
C ASN A 4 7.84 -13.39 -2.04
N GLU A 5 7.81 -14.40 -2.93
CA GLU A 5 8.42 -14.31 -4.26
C GLU A 5 7.58 -13.52 -5.29
N ALA A 6 6.40 -13.02 -4.95
CA ALA A 6 5.57 -12.23 -5.87
C ALA A 6 5.78 -10.72 -5.71
N TYR A 7 6.19 -10.25 -4.54
CA TYR A 7 6.19 -8.83 -4.19
C TYR A 7 7.58 -8.19 -4.22
N SER A 8 7.63 -6.93 -4.65
CA SER A 8 8.82 -6.06 -4.66
C SER A 8 8.51 -4.74 -3.98
N ILE A 9 9.53 -4.14 -3.38
CA ILE A 9 9.52 -2.72 -3.00
C ILE A 9 10.29 -1.92 -4.05
N LEU A 10 9.63 -0.93 -4.63
CA LEU A 10 10.26 0.09 -5.46
C LEU A 10 10.35 1.37 -4.63
N ARG A 11 11.53 1.99 -4.57
CA ARG A 11 11.74 3.25 -3.84
C ARG A 11 12.07 4.34 -4.85
N PHE A 12 11.44 5.50 -4.68
CA PHE A 12 11.69 6.67 -5.50
C PHE A 12 12.34 7.75 -4.62
N PRO A 13 13.68 7.92 -4.67
CA PRO A 13 14.39 8.88 -3.84
C PRO A 13 13.90 10.32 -4.04
N GLU A 14 13.38 10.59 -5.24
CA GLU A 14 12.96 11.91 -5.72
C GLU A 14 11.57 12.30 -5.21
N GLU A 15 10.79 11.32 -4.74
CA GLU A 15 9.42 11.48 -4.21
C GLU A 15 9.38 11.31 -2.69
N GLY A 16 10.38 11.82 -1.97
CA GLY A 16 10.30 11.94 -0.51
C GLY A 16 10.22 10.61 0.25
N ASN A 17 10.85 9.54 -0.27
CA ASN A 17 10.80 8.16 0.25
C ASN A 17 9.48 7.42 0.00
N ALA A 18 8.70 7.79 -1.02
CA ALA A 18 7.58 6.98 -1.46
C ALA A 18 8.04 5.53 -1.75
N VAL A 19 7.28 4.58 -1.21
CA VAL A 19 7.46 3.15 -1.43
C VAL A 19 6.31 2.65 -2.28
N ILE A 20 6.60 1.91 -3.35
CA ILE A 20 5.58 1.15 -4.08
C ILE A 20 5.77 -0.32 -3.78
N VAL A 21 4.72 -0.96 -3.26
CA VAL A 21 4.61 -2.41 -3.19
C VAL A 21 4.06 -2.88 -4.53
N TYR A 22 4.84 -3.70 -5.23
CA TYR A 22 4.50 -4.17 -6.57
C TYR A 22 4.38 -5.70 -6.59
N ASN A 23 3.20 -6.20 -6.95
CA ASN A 23 3.02 -7.61 -7.27
C ASN A 23 3.45 -7.86 -8.72
N ARG A 24 4.55 -8.60 -8.92
CA ARG A 24 5.15 -8.86 -10.23
C ARG A 24 4.31 -9.76 -11.14
N ILE A 25 3.36 -10.51 -10.57
CA ILE A 25 2.53 -11.47 -11.30
C ILE A 25 1.25 -10.78 -11.78
N SER A 26 0.53 -10.12 -10.87
CA SER A 26 -0.75 -9.48 -11.18
C SER A 26 -0.62 -8.06 -11.72
N GLY A 27 0.54 -7.41 -11.52
CA GLY A 27 0.75 -6.02 -11.89
C GLY A 27 0.22 -5.00 -10.87
N ILE A 28 -0.40 -5.44 -9.78
CA ILE A 28 -0.93 -4.57 -8.72
C ILE A 28 0.19 -3.72 -8.11
N LYS A 29 -0.08 -2.43 -7.96
CA LYS A 29 0.80 -1.45 -7.36
C LYS A 29 0.07 -0.73 -6.22
N VAL A 30 0.72 -0.67 -5.07
CA VAL A 30 0.22 0.08 -3.91
C VAL A 30 1.31 1.04 -3.46
N ARG A 31 1.04 2.35 -3.55
CA ARG A 31 1.87 3.39 -2.97
C ARG A 31 1.67 3.40 -1.46
N VAL A 32 2.77 3.40 -0.70
CA VAL A 32 2.79 3.56 0.75
C VAL A 32 3.29 4.96 1.07
N ILE A 33 2.53 5.68 1.88
CA ILE A 33 2.76 7.08 2.21
C ILE A 33 2.77 7.20 3.73
N GLU A 34 3.86 7.73 4.29
CA GLU A 34 3.91 8.06 5.72
C GLU A 34 3.33 9.45 5.94
N ILE A 35 2.13 9.51 6.54
CA ILE A 35 1.30 10.72 6.63
C ILE A 35 1.99 11.82 7.44
N SER A 36 2.81 11.44 8.43
CA SER A 36 3.58 12.37 9.26
C SER A 36 4.68 13.11 8.49
N LYS A 37 5.08 12.62 7.32
CA LYS A 37 6.16 13.19 6.49
C LYS A 37 5.63 13.91 5.27
N VAL A 38 4.58 13.38 4.65
CA VAL A 38 3.99 13.92 3.44
C VAL A 38 2.48 13.81 3.55
N ALA A 39 1.78 14.94 3.38
CA ALA A 39 0.34 14.93 3.26
C ALA A 39 -0.05 14.19 1.96
N PRO A 40 -0.84 13.10 2.03
CA PRO A 40 -1.21 12.37 0.83
C PRO A 40 -2.17 13.21 -0.02
N GLU A 41 -1.86 13.34 -1.31
CA GLU A 41 -2.81 13.78 -2.32
C GLU A 41 -3.43 12.52 -2.95
N PHE A 42 -4.64 12.23 -2.51
CA PHE A 42 -5.38 11.04 -2.96
C PHE A 42 -6.10 11.31 -4.27
N LYS A 43 -6.09 10.32 -5.15
CA LYS A 43 -6.85 10.33 -6.39
C LYS A 43 -8.16 9.59 -6.18
N ASP A 44 -9.28 10.24 -6.50
CA ASP A 44 -10.64 9.66 -6.38
C ASP A 44 -10.84 8.39 -7.22
N THR A 45 -9.98 8.15 -8.21
CA THR A 45 -9.99 6.95 -9.06
C THR A 45 -9.26 5.76 -8.44
N GLU A 46 -8.64 5.93 -7.28
CA GLU A 46 -7.84 4.92 -6.60
C GLU A 46 -8.50 4.53 -5.27
N MET A 47 -8.17 3.36 -4.77
CA MET A 47 -8.59 2.94 -3.44
C MET A 47 -7.57 3.36 -2.39
N HIS A 48 -8.08 3.71 -1.21
CA HIS A 48 -7.28 4.19 -0.10
C HIS A 48 -7.50 3.34 1.16
N PHE A 49 -6.39 2.95 1.78
CA PHE A 49 -6.39 2.27 3.06
C PHE A 49 -5.48 2.99 4.02
N PHE A 50 -5.75 2.81 5.30
CA PHE A 50 -4.98 3.43 6.38
C PHE A 50 -4.56 2.38 7.39
N GLY A 51 -3.37 2.56 7.93
CA GLY A 51 -2.82 1.71 8.96
C GLY A 51 -1.79 2.45 9.80
N GLU A 52 -1.20 1.73 10.74
CA GLU A 52 -0.10 2.24 11.55
C GLU A 52 1.00 1.20 11.57
N CYS A 53 2.23 1.63 11.34
CA CYS A 53 3.42 0.79 11.41
C CYS A 53 4.40 1.43 12.40
N LYS A 54 4.69 0.75 13.51
CA LYS A 54 5.62 1.25 14.56
C LYS A 54 5.30 2.67 15.06
N GLY A 55 4.02 2.99 15.21
CA GLY A 55 3.56 4.31 15.63
C GLY A 55 3.54 5.37 14.52
N SER A 56 3.99 5.06 13.29
CA SER A 56 3.87 5.95 12.14
C SER A 56 2.56 5.67 11.41
N PRO A 57 1.68 6.68 11.25
CA PRO A 57 0.46 6.53 10.45
C PRO A 57 0.82 6.42 8.96
N LEU A 58 0.29 5.38 8.33
CA LEU A 58 0.49 5.09 6.92
C LEU A 58 -0.83 5.21 6.15
N ALA A 59 -0.74 5.75 4.95
CA ALA A 59 -1.75 5.61 3.92
C ALA A 59 -1.23 4.69 2.81
N PHE A 60 -2.13 3.90 2.26
CA PHE A 60 -1.91 3.01 1.13
C PHE A 60 -2.86 3.44 0.01
N GLU A 61 -2.32 3.73 -1.16
CA GLU A 61 -3.11 4.12 -2.34
C GLU A 61 -2.79 3.17 -3.49
N THR A 62 -3.81 2.65 -4.17
CA THR A 62 -3.58 1.88 -5.41
C THR A 62 -3.06 2.76 -6.53
N ILE A 63 -2.40 2.18 -7.54
CA ILE A 63 -1.98 2.93 -8.73
C ILE A 63 -2.52 2.24 -9.98
N GLY A 64 -3.40 2.93 -10.71
CA GLY A 64 -4.06 2.43 -11.91
C GLY A 64 -5.07 1.34 -11.60
N TYR A 65 -5.77 1.44 -10.47
CA TYR A 65 -6.77 0.45 -10.08
C TYR A 65 -7.96 0.45 -11.05
N ASN A 66 -8.49 -0.73 -11.29
CA ASN A 66 -9.57 -0.98 -12.25
C ASN A 66 -10.68 -1.85 -11.65
N ASP A 67 -10.87 -1.78 -10.33
CA ASP A 67 -11.87 -2.53 -9.57
C ASP A 67 -11.70 -4.06 -9.57
N GLN A 68 -10.54 -4.56 -10.02
CA GLN A 68 -10.20 -5.98 -9.96
C GLN A 68 -9.07 -6.25 -8.97
N GLY A 69 -9.21 -7.33 -8.19
CA GLY A 69 -8.14 -7.82 -7.33
C GLY A 69 -8.01 -7.07 -6.01
N ILE A 70 -9.12 -6.67 -5.39
CA ILE A 70 -9.14 -6.10 -4.03
C ILE A 70 -8.42 -6.98 -2.99
N ASP A 71 -8.58 -8.30 -3.12
CA ASP A 71 -7.88 -9.29 -2.28
C ASP A 71 -6.36 -9.18 -2.46
N LEU A 72 -5.88 -8.94 -3.68
CA LEU A 72 -4.46 -8.79 -3.99
C LEU A 72 -3.89 -7.46 -3.47
N VAL A 73 -4.70 -6.42 -3.40
CA VAL A 73 -4.34 -5.14 -2.74
C VAL A 73 -4.18 -5.37 -1.25
N THR A 74 -5.13 -6.05 -0.62
CA THR A 74 -5.07 -6.39 0.81
C THR A 74 -3.85 -7.26 1.12
N ASP A 75 -3.57 -8.24 0.26
CA ASP A 75 -2.39 -9.09 0.37
C ASP A 75 -1.08 -8.30 0.19
N ALA A 76 -1.05 -7.31 -0.70
CA ALA A 76 0.10 -6.42 -0.85
C ALA A 76 0.37 -5.61 0.43
N ILE A 77 -0.67 -5.09 1.08
CA ILE A 77 -0.55 -4.32 2.32
C ILE A 77 -0.07 -5.24 3.47
N ARG A 78 -0.64 -6.44 3.58
CA ARG A 78 -0.19 -7.44 4.57
C ARG A 78 1.26 -7.85 4.36
N TRP A 79 1.66 -8.09 3.11
CA TRP A 79 3.03 -8.39 2.78
C TRP A 79 3.99 -7.25 3.20
N TYR A 80 3.59 -6.01 2.98
CA TYR A 80 4.36 -4.85 3.44
C TYR A 80 4.42 -4.77 4.98
N ALA A 81 3.34 -5.11 5.67
CA ALA A 81 3.28 -5.21 7.12
C ALA A 81 4.34 -6.18 7.65
N GLU A 82 4.39 -7.38 7.08
CA GLU A 82 5.39 -8.40 7.40
C GLU A 82 6.80 -7.91 7.09
N TYR A 83 7.02 -7.29 5.92
CA TYR A 83 8.31 -6.71 5.54
C TYR A 83 8.82 -5.68 6.57
N CYS A 84 7.92 -4.88 7.14
CA CYS A 84 8.24 -3.92 8.19
C CYS A 84 8.36 -4.56 9.60
N GLY A 85 8.01 -5.83 9.75
CA GLY A 85 8.00 -6.54 11.04
C GLY A 85 6.75 -6.28 11.88
N GLU A 86 5.65 -5.84 11.28
CA GLU A 86 4.37 -5.50 11.92
C GLU A 86 3.23 -6.34 11.30
N ALA A 87 3.35 -7.68 11.33
CA ALA A 87 2.39 -8.58 10.70
C ALA A 87 0.93 -8.41 11.22
N ASP A 88 0.77 -7.90 12.44
CA ASP A 88 -0.52 -7.62 13.09
C ASP A 88 -1.08 -6.21 12.78
N MET A 89 -0.48 -5.49 11.82
CA MET A 89 -0.94 -4.15 11.43
C MET A 89 -2.43 -4.16 11.09
N LYS A 90 -3.19 -3.33 11.81
CA LYS A 90 -4.63 -3.14 11.56
C LYS A 90 -4.82 -2.19 10.39
N ILE A 91 -5.48 -2.69 9.34
CA ILE A 91 -5.80 -1.92 8.14
C ILE A 91 -7.28 -1.49 8.20
N ARG A 92 -7.55 -0.24 7.85
CA ARG A 92 -8.92 0.29 7.68
C ARG A 92 -9.08 0.74 6.24
N ASN A 93 -10.12 0.25 5.58
CA ASN A 93 -10.55 0.75 4.28
C ASN A 93 -11.38 2.02 4.50
N VAL A 94 -11.18 3.03 3.65
CA VAL A 94 -12.08 4.17 3.52
C VAL A 94 -12.64 4.10 2.11
N GLU A 95 -13.86 3.58 1.99
CA GLU A 95 -14.65 3.80 0.78
C GLU A 95 -15.13 5.25 0.85
N PHE A 96 -14.64 6.11 -0.05
CA PHE A 96 -15.28 7.39 -0.25
C PHE A 96 -16.62 7.10 -0.93
N ASP A 97 -17.72 7.27 -0.18
CA ASP A 97 -19.06 7.36 -0.76
C ASP A 97 -19.02 8.55 -1.75
N LEU A 98 -18.96 8.26 -3.05
CA LEU A 98 -19.08 9.23 -4.15
C LEU A 98 -20.51 9.80 -4.22
#